data_AF-A0A949DZC7-F1
#
_entry.id   AF-A0A949DZC7-F1
#
_cell.length_a   1.000
_cell.length_b   1.000
_cell.length_c   1.000
_cell.angle_alpha   90.00
_cell.angle_beta   90.00
_cell.angle_gamma   90.00
#
_symmetry.space_group_name_H-M   'P 1'
#
loop_
_entity.id
_entity.type
_entity.pdbx_description
1 polymer ?
#
loop_
_entity_poly.entity_id
_entity_poly.type
_entity_poly.pdbx_seq_one_letter_code
_entity_poly.pdbx_strand_id
1 'polypeptide(L)'
;MSESTPGEPPLLSPLLPADPPKVGDFWLDARLAASPSGVAFIAHDDVNTSTMVILLSEGAAGDAGARDRFAGAVNELHIDTVVARGGHGQDGGRLGNRFRDEPDDPRIGEDAPATPWVALAYDASPASFTEASRILAEVDLSLLGQKGQAAGPDYRLHWIDWSKPGIAKVWPLPWPGRHDRSGWLSILASWLLMLLLCALAILITILIFQDSATEEPPPPVPTSASPTEPESASPSPESASPSPASASPSPSGSAASPSKQSVTP
;
A
#
# COMPACT_ATOMS: atom_id res chain seq x y z
N MET A 1 6.66 -7.46 35.17
CA MET A 1 5.61 -6.44 35.00
C MET A 1 6.32 -5.11 35.01
N SER A 2 6.67 -4.59 33.83
CA SER A 2 7.24 -3.25 33.73
C SER A 2 6.07 -2.28 33.74
N GLU A 3 5.93 -1.51 34.81
CA GLU A 3 4.97 -0.40 34.85
C GLU A 3 5.35 0.61 33.77
N SER A 4 4.40 0.96 32.91
CA SER A 4 4.57 2.00 31.90
C SER A 4 4.80 3.34 32.59
N THR A 5 6.00 3.91 32.42
CA THR A 5 6.34 5.26 32.90
C THR A 5 5.36 6.27 32.31
N PRO A 6 4.73 7.16 33.11
CA PRO A 6 3.83 8.17 32.59
C PRO A 6 4.60 9.13 31.65
N GLY A 7 4.21 9.13 30.37
CA GLY A 7 4.79 10.02 29.35
C GLY A 7 5.67 9.35 28.29
N GLU A 8 5.90 8.04 28.39
CA GLU A 8 6.59 7.31 27.31
C GLU A 8 5.63 7.05 26.15
N PRO A 9 5.97 7.43 24.89
CA PRO A 9 5.15 7.09 23.74
C PRO A 9 5.00 5.57 23.62
N PRO A 10 3.83 5.07 23.19
CA PRO A 10 3.59 3.64 23.07
C PRO A 10 4.61 3.02 22.10
N LEU A 11 5.23 1.90 22.51
CA LEU A 11 6.19 1.17 21.68
C LEU A 11 5.47 0.56 20.48
N LEU A 12 5.87 0.99 19.29
CA LEU A 12 5.33 0.47 18.03
C LEU A 12 6.19 -0.69 17.54
N SER A 13 5.52 -1.74 17.09
CA SER A 13 6.17 -2.90 16.46
C SER A 13 5.97 -2.85 14.95
N PRO A 14 6.94 -3.32 14.14
CA PRO A 14 6.78 -3.38 12.69
C PRO A 14 5.65 -4.34 12.29
N LEU A 15 5.07 -4.11 11.11
CA LEU A 15 4.14 -5.06 10.50
C LEU A 15 4.85 -6.36 10.17
N LEU A 16 4.13 -7.47 10.32
CA LEU A 16 4.59 -8.80 9.95
C LEU A 16 4.16 -9.14 8.52
N PRO A 17 4.83 -10.09 7.84
CA PRO A 17 4.42 -10.55 6.51
C PRO A 17 3.00 -11.16 6.46
N ALA A 18 2.49 -11.61 7.60
CA ALA A 18 1.14 -12.17 7.73
C ALA A 18 0.08 -11.08 8.00
N ASP A 19 0.48 -9.84 8.29
CA ASP A 19 -0.47 -8.75 8.48
C ASP A 19 -1.02 -8.29 7.12
N PRO A 20 -2.31 -7.99 7.05
CA PRO A 20 -2.88 -7.44 5.82
C PRO A 20 -2.30 -6.04 5.56
N PRO A 21 -2.08 -5.66 4.30
CA PRO A 21 -1.60 -4.31 3.96
C PRO A 21 -2.65 -3.22 4.24
N LYS A 22 -3.94 -3.57 4.18
CA LYS A 22 -5.09 -2.68 4.33
C LYS A 22 -6.23 -3.43 5.02
N VAL A 23 -7.04 -2.72 5.80
CA VAL A 23 -8.30 -3.21 6.39
C VAL A 23 -9.37 -2.17 6.06
N GLY A 24 -10.40 -2.57 5.31
CA GLY A 24 -11.38 -1.65 4.74
C GLY A 24 -10.71 -0.50 3.98
N ASP A 25 -10.93 0.73 4.43
CA ASP A 25 -10.37 1.94 3.82
C ASP A 25 -9.02 2.38 4.42
N PHE A 26 -8.47 1.61 5.37
CA PHE A 26 -7.34 2.04 6.17
C PHE A 26 -6.08 1.24 5.88
N TRP A 27 -5.01 1.93 5.51
CA TRP A 27 -3.69 1.37 5.25
C TRP A 27 -2.94 1.18 6.56
N LEU A 28 -2.43 -0.03 6.81
CA LEU A 28 -1.74 -0.32 8.06
C LEU A 28 -0.29 0.16 7.98
N ASP A 29 0.18 0.77 9.08
CA ASP A 29 1.53 1.33 9.17
C ASP A 29 2.42 0.55 10.16
N ALA A 30 1.87 0.26 11.35
CA ALA A 30 2.60 -0.39 12.43
C ALA A 30 1.64 -1.09 13.39
N ARG A 31 2.16 -2.05 14.15
CA ARG A 31 1.44 -2.69 15.26
C ARG A 31 1.56 -1.84 16.52
N LEU A 32 0.42 -1.54 17.13
CA LEU A 32 0.32 -0.84 18.41
C LEU A 32 0.23 -1.82 19.57
N ALA A 33 -0.62 -2.84 19.47
CA ALA A 33 -0.79 -3.86 20.50
C ALA A 33 -1.18 -5.20 19.87
N ALA A 34 -0.83 -6.32 20.50
CA ALA A 34 -1.20 -7.65 20.04
C ALA A 34 -1.61 -8.53 21.22
N SER A 35 -2.69 -9.28 21.04
CA SER A 35 -3.24 -10.25 22.00
C SER A 35 -3.71 -11.50 21.26
N PRO A 36 -4.09 -12.58 21.97
CA PRO A 36 -4.74 -13.73 21.35
C PRO A 36 -6.04 -13.38 20.61
N SER A 37 -6.78 -12.38 21.08
CA SER A 37 -8.03 -11.92 20.47
C SER A 37 -7.84 -11.12 19.18
N GLY A 38 -6.67 -10.53 18.95
CA GLY A 38 -6.43 -9.73 17.76
C GLY A 38 -5.23 -8.81 17.85
N VAL A 39 -5.13 -7.91 16.86
CA VAL A 39 -4.03 -6.96 16.75
C VAL A 39 -4.60 -5.56 16.54
N ALA A 40 -4.09 -4.61 17.30
CA ALA A 40 -4.33 -3.20 17.10
C ALA A 40 -3.17 -2.61 16.28
N PHE A 41 -3.51 -1.87 15.24
CA PHE A 41 -2.60 -1.24 14.31
C PHE A 41 -2.77 0.27 14.35
N ILE A 42 -1.68 0.99 14.10
CA ILE A 42 -1.76 2.35 13.57
C ILE A 42 -1.99 2.21 12.07
N ALA A 43 -2.93 3.01 11.58
CA ALA A 43 -3.28 3.05 10.17
C ALA A 43 -3.60 4.49 9.76
N HIS A 44 -3.80 4.70 8.47
CA HIS A 44 -4.29 5.97 7.95
C HIS A 44 -5.32 5.75 6.84
N ASP A 45 -6.19 6.74 6.64
CA ASP A 45 -7.10 6.78 5.50
C ASP A 45 -6.42 7.36 4.24
N ASP A 46 -7.12 7.38 3.10
CA ASP A 46 -6.59 7.93 1.84
C ASP A 46 -6.24 9.44 1.91
N VAL A 47 -6.70 10.16 2.94
CA VAL A 47 -6.40 11.57 3.20
C VAL A 47 -5.23 11.74 4.19
N ASN A 48 -4.58 10.63 4.59
CA ASN A 48 -3.52 10.55 5.61
C ASN A 48 -3.96 10.93 7.04
N THR A 49 -5.25 10.74 7.37
CA THR A 49 -5.72 10.87 8.74
C THR A 49 -5.31 9.64 9.55
N SER A 50 -4.50 9.84 10.59
CA SER A 50 -4.09 8.75 11.49
C SER A 50 -5.30 8.17 12.25
N THR A 51 -5.43 6.86 12.21
CA THR A 51 -6.46 6.09 12.90
C THR A 51 -5.84 4.87 13.58
N MET A 52 -6.57 4.28 14.52
CA MET A 52 -6.21 3.05 15.20
C MET A 52 -7.18 1.96 14.78
N VAL A 53 -6.69 0.93 14.09
CA VAL A 53 -7.52 -0.18 13.60
C VAL A 53 -7.31 -1.39 14.48
N ILE A 54 -8.38 -1.91 15.06
CA ILE A 54 -8.35 -3.18 15.79
C ILE A 54 -8.96 -4.24 14.89
N LEU A 55 -8.20 -5.30 14.61
CA LEU A 55 -8.58 -6.44 13.79
C LEU A 55 -8.58 -7.71 14.66
N LEU A 56 -9.67 -8.46 14.67
CA LEU A 56 -9.73 -9.73 15.41
C LEU A 56 -8.83 -10.80 14.78
N SER A 57 -8.36 -11.72 15.61
CA SER A 57 -7.65 -12.92 15.14
C SER A 57 -8.60 -13.86 14.41
N GLU A 58 -8.05 -14.76 13.59
CA GLU A 58 -8.81 -15.81 12.91
C GLU A 58 -9.69 -16.60 13.88
N GLY A 59 -9.12 -16.99 15.03
CA GLY A 59 -9.84 -17.72 16.07
C GLY A 59 -10.98 -16.92 16.71
N ALA A 60 -10.72 -15.66 17.09
CA ALA A 60 -11.74 -14.80 17.70
C ALA A 60 -12.84 -14.42 16.69
N ALA A 61 -12.51 -14.25 15.41
CA ALA A 61 -13.47 -13.94 14.36
C ALA A 61 -14.40 -15.12 14.03
N GLY A 62 -13.93 -16.36 14.21
CA GLY A 62 -14.73 -17.57 14.00
C GLY A 62 -15.74 -17.85 15.12
N ASP A 63 -15.51 -17.32 16.33
CA ASP A 63 -16.35 -17.57 17.50
C ASP A 63 -17.44 -16.49 17.66
N ALA A 64 -18.72 -16.90 17.68
CA ALA A 64 -19.83 -15.96 17.83
C ALA A 64 -19.75 -15.14 19.13
N GLY A 65 -19.37 -15.78 20.24
CA GLY A 65 -19.26 -15.10 21.54
C GLY A 65 -18.13 -14.07 21.59
N ALA A 66 -17.00 -14.30 20.93
CA ALA A 66 -15.93 -13.32 20.78
C ALA A 66 -16.36 -12.11 19.91
N ARG A 67 -17.07 -12.36 18.80
CA ARG A 67 -17.61 -11.28 17.95
C ARG A 67 -18.63 -10.41 18.68
N ASP A 68 -19.54 -11.03 19.43
CA ASP A 68 -20.55 -10.29 20.20
C ASP A 68 -19.92 -9.44 21.30
N ARG A 69 -18.88 -9.95 21.98
CA ARG A 69 -18.12 -9.18 22.97
C ARG A 69 -17.37 -8.02 22.35
N PHE A 70 -16.75 -8.23 21.18
CA PHE A 70 -16.11 -7.16 20.44
C PHE A 70 -17.11 -6.08 20.02
N ALA A 71 -18.26 -6.47 19.46
CA ALA A 71 -19.33 -5.55 19.10
C ALA A 71 -19.89 -4.81 20.33
N GLY A 72 -20.01 -5.49 21.47
CA GLY A 72 -20.41 -4.91 22.75
C GLY A 72 -19.42 -3.84 23.22
N ALA A 73 -18.13 -4.17 23.26
CA ALA A 73 -17.06 -3.26 23.66
C ALA A 73 -17.01 -2.01 22.78
N VAL A 74 -17.15 -2.18 21.45
CA VAL A 74 -17.24 -1.05 20.51
C VAL A 74 -18.48 -0.22 20.75
N ASN A 75 -19.63 -0.84 20.98
CA ASN A 75 -20.89 -0.13 21.24
C ASN A 75 -20.88 0.69 22.55
N GLU A 76 -19.99 0.41 23.49
CA GLU A 76 -19.81 1.22 24.70
C GLU A 76 -19.05 2.52 24.45
N LEU A 77 -18.25 2.59 23.38
CA LEU A 77 -17.45 3.76 23.02
C LEU A 77 -18.30 4.97 22.64
N HIS A 78 -17.67 6.15 22.68
CA HIS A 78 -18.27 7.38 22.22
C HIS A 78 -18.42 7.39 20.68
N ILE A 79 -19.49 8.01 20.19
CA ILE A 79 -19.80 8.05 18.75
C ILE A 79 -18.72 8.76 17.92
N ASP A 80 -17.98 9.70 18.52
CA ASP A 80 -16.91 10.43 17.85
C ASP A 80 -15.57 9.68 17.86
N THR A 81 -15.43 8.68 18.73
CA THR A 81 -14.23 7.83 18.78
C THR A 81 -14.26 6.78 17.69
N VAL A 82 -15.44 6.26 17.34
CA VAL A 82 -15.57 5.22 16.31
C VAL A 82 -15.72 5.86 14.94
N VAL A 83 -14.66 5.76 14.13
CA VAL A 83 -14.62 6.28 12.76
C VAL A 83 -15.41 5.36 11.83
N ALA A 84 -15.15 4.05 11.93
CA ALA A 84 -15.79 3.02 11.12
C ALA A 84 -15.69 1.66 11.80
N ARG A 85 -16.53 0.72 11.40
CA ARG A 85 -16.42 -0.71 11.76
C ARG A 85 -16.86 -1.56 10.58
N GLY A 86 -16.39 -2.80 10.52
CA GLY A 86 -16.72 -3.71 9.44
C GLY A 86 -16.54 -5.16 9.86
N GLY A 87 -16.94 -6.05 8.97
CA GLY A 87 -16.91 -7.49 9.21
C GLY A 87 -18.15 -8.04 9.91
N HIS A 88 -18.17 -9.36 10.06
CA HIS A 88 -19.36 -10.10 10.46
C HIS A 88 -19.81 -9.79 11.90
N GLY A 89 -21.10 -9.48 12.09
CA GLY A 89 -21.67 -9.14 13.40
C GLY A 89 -21.32 -7.75 13.90
N GLN A 90 -20.89 -6.83 13.02
CA GLN A 90 -20.55 -5.45 13.36
C GLN A 90 -21.58 -4.41 12.90
N ASP A 91 -22.67 -4.83 12.28
CA ASP A 91 -23.76 -3.98 11.75
C ASP A 91 -24.81 -3.60 12.80
N GLY A 92 -24.83 -4.27 13.95
CA GLY A 92 -25.80 -4.06 15.03
C GLY A 92 -25.38 -3.07 16.13
N GLY A 93 -26.38 -2.66 16.92
CA GLY A 93 -26.20 -1.88 18.16
C GLY A 93 -26.20 -0.36 17.98
N ARG A 94 -25.77 0.35 19.05
CA ARG A 94 -25.79 1.82 19.12
C ARG A 94 -24.94 2.48 18.03
N LEU A 95 -23.83 1.85 17.66
CA LEU A 95 -22.90 2.35 16.65
C LEU A 95 -22.99 1.57 15.33
N GLY A 96 -24.14 0.93 15.05
CA GLY A 96 -24.38 0.23 13.78
C GLY A 96 -24.31 1.15 12.56
N ASN A 97 -24.60 2.45 12.71
CA ASN A 97 -24.45 3.43 11.62
C ASN A 97 -22.99 3.72 11.22
N ARG A 98 -22.00 3.28 12.01
CA ARG A 98 -20.58 3.33 11.66
C ARG A 98 -20.13 2.12 10.86
N PHE A 99 -21.02 1.15 10.65
CA PHE A 99 -20.75 -0.01 9.84
C PHE A 99 -20.53 0.38 8.38
N ARG A 100 -19.43 -0.10 7.81
CA ARG A 100 -19.15 0.00 6.38
C ARG A 100 -19.32 -1.39 5.78
N ASP A 101 -20.31 -1.48 4.90
CA ASP A 101 -20.36 -2.58 3.96
C ASP A 101 -19.16 -2.46 3.02
N GLU A 102 -18.47 -3.58 2.79
CA GLU A 102 -17.39 -3.72 1.81
C GLU A 102 -17.94 -4.48 0.58
N PRO A 103 -18.83 -3.87 -0.23
CA PRO A 103 -19.50 -4.58 -1.33
C PRO A 103 -18.54 -4.93 -2.48
N ASP A 104 -17.44 -4.19 -2.59
CA ASP A 104 -16.41 -4.37 -3.62
C ASP A 104 -15.50 -5.56 -3.31
N ASP A 105 -15.49 -6.06 -2.08
CA ASP A 105 -14.67 -7.20 -1.69
C ASP A 105 -15.20 -8.52 -2.26
N PRO A 106 -14.29 -9.43 -2.69
CA PRO A 106 -14.69 -10.72 -3.20
C PRO A 106 -15.43 -11.51 -2.12
N ARG A 107 -16.65 -11.96 -2.46
CA ARG A 107 -17.43 -12.86 -1.62
C ARG A 107 -16.83 -14.26 -1.66
N ILE A 108 -15.97 -14.58 -0.69
CA ILE A 108 -15.39 -15.91 -0.51
C ILE A 108 -16.41 -16.81 0.22
N GLY A 109 -17.52 -17.12 -0.44
CA GLY A 109 -18.57 -18.00 0.11
C GLY A 109 -19.12 -17.58 1.49
N GLU A 110 -20.02 -18.39 2.04
CA GLU A 110 -20.53 -18.22 3.41
C GLU A 110 -19.55 -18.82 4.46
N ASP A 111 -18.61 -19.66 4.02
CA ASP A 111 -17.69 -20.41 4.89
C ASP A 111 -16.54 -19.56 5.47
N ALA A 112 -16.28 -18.37 4.89
CA ALA A 112 -15.28 -17.41 5.36
C ALA A 112 -15.92 -16.04 5.66
N PRO A 113 -16.57 -15.88 6.82
CA PRO A 113 -17.18 -14.62 7.21
C PRO A 113 -16.11 -13.51 7.28
N ALA A 114 -16.50 -12.30 6.91
CA ALA A 114 -15.58 -11.15 6.97
C ALA A 114 -15.07 -10.96 8.41
N THR A 115 -13.74 -10.85 8.58
CA THR A 115 -13.13 -10.68 9.90
C THR A 115 -13.59 -9.36 10.51
N PRO A 116 -14.11 -9.35 11.75
CA PRO A 116 -14.52 -8.12 12.42
C PRO A 116 -13.35 -7.18 12.67
N TRP A 117 -13.58 -5.90 12.40
CA TRP A 117 -12.62 -4.84 12.63
C TRP A 117 -13.31 -3.53 13.03
N VAL A 118 -12.58 -2.65 13.71
CA VAL A 118 -13.02 -1.28 14.04
C VAL A 118 -11.88 -0.30 13.83
N ALA A 119 -12.18 0.86 13.25
CA ALA A 119 -11.28 1.99 13.15
C ALA A 119 -11.70 3.07 14.17
N LEU A 120 -10.76 3.45 15.01
CA LEU A 120 -10.92 4.41 16.09
C LEU A 120 -10.09 5.66 15.81
N ALA A 121 -10.56 6.82 16.25
CA ALA A 121 -9.78 8.05 16.21
C ALA A 121 -8.48 7.85 17.02
N TYR A 122 -7.34 8.21 16.43
CA TYR A 122 -6.04 8.01 17.06
C TYR A 122 -5.39 9.37 17.36
N ASP A 123 -5.13 9.61 18.64
CA ASP A 123 -4.52 10.84 19.15
C ASP A 123 -3.04 10.67 19.54
N ALA A 124 -2.45 9.49 19.26
CA ALA A 124 -1.10 9.10 19.67
C ALA A 124 -0.82 9.20 21.19
N SER A 125 -1.87 9.23 22.01
CA SER A 125 -1.72 9.23 23.47
C SER A 125 -1.51 7.81 24.02
N PRO A 126 -0.90 7.67 25.21
CA PRO A 126 -0.88 6.40 25.94
C PRO A 126 -2.28 5.86 26.27
N ALA A 127 -3.30 6.73 26.30
CA ALA A 127 -4.68 6.32 26.51
C ALA A 127 -5.21 5.51 25.31
N SER A 128 -4.83 5.86 24.08
CA SER A 128 -5.18 5.08 22.89
C SER A 128 -4.66 3.64 22.96
N PHE A 129 -3.41 3.44 23.40
CA PHE A 129 -2.85 2.10 23.63
C PHE A 129 -3.60 1.33 24.71
N THR A 130 -3.91 2.00 25.82
CA THR A 130 -4.65 1.41 26.95
C THR A 130 -6.05 0.97 26.51
N GLU A 131 -6.71 1.80 25.70
CA GLU A 131 -8.04 1.51 25.19
C GLU A 131 -8.05 0.34 24.20
N ALA A 132 -7.08 0.30 23.27
CA ALA A 132 -6.92 -0.85 22.38
C ALA A 132 -6.67 -2.16 23.15
N SER A 133 -5.79 -2.10 24.16
CA SER A 133 -5.49 -3.25 25.01
C SER A 133 -6.71 -3.68 25.82
N ARG A 134 -7.51 -2.73 26.33
CA ARG A 134 -8.77 -2.99 27.04
C ARG A 134 -9.78 -3.70 26.15
N ILE A 135 -10.01 -3.20 24.93
CA ILE A 135 -10.96 -3.80 23.98
C ILE A 135 -10.54 -5.23 23.63
N LEU A 136 -9.26 -5.44 23.32
CA LEU A 136 -8.73 -6.77 23.03
C LEU A 136 -8.87 -7.72 24.23
N ALA A 137 -8.63 -7.22 25.45
CA ALA A 137 -8.73 -8.02 26.66
C ALA A 137 -10.16 -8.41 27.04
N GLU A 138 -11.16 -7.60 26.66
CA GLU A 138 -12.58 -7.96 26.81
C GLU A 138 -12.94 -9.17 25.92
N VAL A 139 -12.28 -9.30 24.76
CA VAL A 139 -12.51 -10.38 23.80
C VAL A 139 -11.75 -11.67 24.17
N ASP A 140 -10.58 -11.61 24.78
CA ASP A 140 -9.89 -12.82 25.26
C ASP A 140 -10.19 -13.16 26.74
N LEU A 141 -11.01 -12.34 27.42
CA LEU A 141 -11.35 -12.44 28.84
C LEU A 141 -10.14 -12.36 29.78
N SER A 142 -8.98 -11.89 29.32
CA SER A 142 -7.75 -11.88 30.13
C SER A 142 -7.83 -10.94 31.34
N LEU A 143 -8.61 -9.87 31.25
CA LEU A 143 -8.85 -8.94 32.36
C LEU A 143 -9.93 -9.42 33.35
N LEU A 144 -10.72 -10.44 32.98
CA LEU A 144 -11.79 -10.94 33.82
C LEU A 144 -11.22 -11.92 34.85
N GLY A 145 -11.09 -11.43 36.09
CA GLY A 145 -10.75 -12.27 37.22
C GLY A 145 -11.77 -13.39 37.42
N GLN A 146 -11.29 -14.57 37.79
CA GLN A 146 -12.13 -15.72 38.08
C GLN A 146 -13.10 -15.36 39.22
N LYS A 147 -14.41 -15.47 38.95
CA LYS A 147 -15.43 -15.22 39.98
C LYS A 147 -15.60 -16.47 40.83
N GLY A 148 -15.22 -16.36 42.11
CA GLY A 148 -15.39 -17.42 43.10
C GLY A 148 -14.15 -18.31 43.27
N GLN A 149 -14.29 -19.37 44.06
CA GLN A 149 -13.23 -20.35 44.29
C GLN A 149 -13.03 -21.20 43.03
N ALA A 150 -11.80 -21.28 42.52
CA ALA A 150 -11.47 -22.15 41.40
C ALA A 150 -11.84 -23.61 41.74
N ALA A 151 -12.79 -24.17 41.00
CA ALA A 151 -13.22 -25.55 41.17
C ALA A 151 -13.42 -26.19 39.79
N GLY A 152 -12.72 -27.29 39.53
CA GLY A 152 -12.77 -28.02 38.26
C GLY A 152 -11.55 -27.77 37.36
N PRO A 153 -11.56 -28.33 36.14
CA PRO A 153 -10.49 -28.11 35.16
C PRO A 153 -10.45 -26.66 34.69
N ASP A 154 -9.26 -26.18 34.33
CA ASP A 154 -9.08 -24.85 33.77
C ASP A 154 -9.74 -24.76 32.39
N TYR A 155 -10.77 -23.93 32.28
CA TYR A 155 -11.42 -23.65 31.01
C TYR A 155 -10.67 -22.55 30.27
N ARG A 156 -10.16 -22.87 29.09
CA ARG A 156 -9.57 -21.90 28.15
C ARG A 156 -10.50 -21.71 26.96
N LEU A 157 -10.49 -20.53 26.36
CA LEU A 157 -11.17 -20.28 25.10
C LEU A 157 -10.58 -21.21 24.03
N HIS A 158 -11.42 -21.96 23.33
CA HIS A 158 -10.99 -23.00 22.41
C HIS A 158 -10.16 -22.46 21.23
N TRP A 159 -10.34 -21.19 20.90
CA TRP A 159 -9.66 -20.49 19.82
C TRP A 159 -8.42 -19.69 20.26
N ILE A 160 -8.07 -19.69 21.56
CA ILE A 160 -7.04 -18.81 22.13
C ILE A 160 -5.65 -19.01 21.50
N ASP A 161 -5.38 -20.21 20.98
CA ASP A 161 -4.09 -20.55 20.35
C ASP A 161 -4.09 -20.21 18.83
N TRP A 162 -5.21 -19.76 18.26
CA TRP A 162 -5.36 -19.34 16.85
C TRP A 162 -5.27 -17.82 16.70
N SER A 163 -4.13 -17.27 17.10
CA SER A 163 -3.85 -15.82 17.17
C SER A 163 -3.33 -15.18 15.88
N LYS A 164 -3.43 -15.89 14.73
CA LYS A 164 -3.11 -15.28 13.44
C LYS A 164 -4.04 -14.09 13.20
N PRO A 165 -3.55 -12.95 12.67
CA PRO A 165 -4.43 -11.87 12.24
C PRO A 165 -5.51 -12.42 11.32
N GLY A 166 -6.77 -11.99 11.53
CA GLY A 166 -7.85 -12.43 10.66
C GLY A 166 -7.68 -11.93 9.23
N ILE A 167 -8.38 -12.57 8.31
CA ILE A 167 -8.26 -12.30 6.88
C ILE A 167 -9.03 -11.01 6.56
N ALA A 168 -8.29 -9.92 6.31
CA ALA A 168 -8.86 -8.76 5.65
C ALA A 168 -9.12 -9.12 4.18
N LYS A 169 -10.36 -8.98 3.72
CA LYS A 169 -10.67 -9.01 2.29
C LYS A 169 -10.16 -7.68 1.75
N VAL A 170 -9.22 -7.74 0.79
CA VAL A 170 -8.57 -6.54 0.25
C VAL A 170 -8.84 -6.50 -1.24
N TRP A 171 -9.71 -5.59 -1.64
CA TRP A 171 -9.96 -5.27 -3.03
C TRP A 171 -10.12 -3.74 -3.25
N PRO A 172 -9.51 -3.15 -4.29
CA PRO A 172 -8.55 -3.75 -5.23
C PRO A 172 -7.24 -4.13 -4.52
N LEU A 173 -6.58 -5.18 -5.02
CA LEU A 173 -5.28 -5.59 -4.49
C LEU A 173 -4.31 -4.40 -4.53
N PRO A 174 -3.58 -4.13 -3.43
CA PRO A 174 -2.55 -3.11 -3.46
C PRO A 174 -1.51 -3.54 -4.49
N TRP A 175 -1.07 -2.59 -5.31
CA TRP A 175 0.09 -2.82 -6.16
C TRP A 175 1.25 -3.30 -5.29
N PRO A 176 1.99 -4.34 -5.72
CA PRO A 176 3.15 -4.80 -4.96
C PRO A 176 4.09 -3.62 -4.70
N GLY A 177 4.34 -3.33 -3.42
CA GLY A 177 5.16 -2.19 -2.98
C GLY A 177 4.42 -0.89 -2.66
N ARG A 178 3.08 -0.82 -2.80
CA ARG A 178 2.30 0.31 -2.26
C ARG A 178 2.09 0.09 -0.76
N HIS A 179 3.02 0.62 0.03
CA HIS A 179 2.84 0.88 1.46
C HIS A 179 2.71 2.39 1.55
N ASP A 180 1.48 2.90 1.54
CA ASP A 180 1.27 4.33 1.33
C ASP A 180 1.76 5.10 2.57
N ARG A 181 2.97 5.64 2.49
CA ARG A 181 3.35 6.93 3.09
C ARG A 181 4.18 7.73 2.08
N SER A 182 4.06 7.41 0.79
CA SER A 182 4.71 8.15 -0.29
C SER A 182 3.74 9.19 -0.82
N GLY A 183 3.48 10.20 -0.01
CA GLY A 183 2.66 11.33 -0.41
C GLY A 183 3.22 12.06 -1.65
N TRP A 184 2.38 12.88 -2.28
CA TRP A 184 2.72 13.78 -3.40
C TRP A 184 4.02 14.57 -3.21
N LEU A 185 4.43 14.79 -1.94
CA LEU A 185 5.73 15.38 -1.59
C LEU A 185 6.93 14.65 -2.18
N SER A 186 6.92 13.31 -2.22
CA SER A 186 8.03 12.54 -2.80
C SER A 186 8.12 12.71 -4.31
N ILE A 187 6.97 12.76 -4.99
CA ILE A 187 6.84 13.07 -6.41
C ILE A 187 7.30 14.51 -6.69
N LEU A 188 6.86 15.48 -5.88
CA LEU A 188 7.27 16.87 -6.00
C LEU A 188 8.78 17.03 -5.77
N ALA A 189 9.33 16.35 -4.76
CA ALA A 189 10.76 16.35 -4.48
C ALA A 189 11.57 15.72 -5.62
N SER A 190 11.12 14.59 -6.17
CA SER A 190 11.74 13.96 -7.35
C SER A 190 11.68 14.88 -8.58
N TRP A 191 10.55 15.56 -8.79
CA TRP A 191 10.38 16.52 -9.87
C TRP A 191 11.27 17.76 -9.72
N LEU A 192 11.37 18.32 -8.51
CA LEU A 192 12.28 19.42 -8.19
C LEU A 192 13.75 19.01 -8.36
N LEU A 193 14.11 17.80 -7.94
CA LEU A 193 15.45 17.25 -8.13
C LEU A 193 15.78 17.10 -9.63
N MET A 194 14.82 16.63 -10.43
CA MET A 194 14.97 16.55 -11.90
C MET A 194 15.22 17.93 -12.51
N LEU A 195 14.45 18.96 -12.11
CA LEU A 195 14.64 20.33 -12.58
C LEU A 195 15.99 20.92 -12.14
N LEU A 196 16.42 20.65 -10.90
CA LEU A 196 17.72 21.06 -10.39
C LEU A 196 18.86 20.46 -11.24
N LEU A 197 18.80 19.16 -11.53
CA LEU A 197 19.80 18.48 -12.36
C LEU A 197 19.81 19.02 -13.79
N CYS A 198 18.62 19.31 -14.34
CA CYS A 198 18.52 19.89 -15.69
C CYS A 198 19.12 21.31 -15.74
N ALA A 199 18.84 22.14 -14.74
CA ALA A 199 19.43 23.48 -14.62
C ALA A 199 20.96 23.42 -14.46
N LEU A 200 21.45 22.48 -13.65
CA LEU A 200 22.88 22.26 -13.46
C LEU A 200 23.56 21.85 -14.78
N ALA A 201 22.94 20.94 -15.55
CA ALA A 201 23.45 20.52 -16.85
C ALA A 201 23.52 21.69 -17.85
N ILE A 202 22.49 22.53 -17.90
CA ILE A 202 22.46 23.73 -18.75
C ILE A 202 23.56 24.72 -18.31
N LEU A 203 23.72 24.96 -17.02
CA LEU A 203 24.78 25.82 -16.48
C LEU A 203 26.17 25.34 -16.90
N ILE A 204 26.45 24.05 -16.72
CA ILE A 204 27.72 23.43 -17.12
C ILE A 204 27.94 23.58 -18.63
N THR A 205 26.90 23.35 -19.43
CA THR A 205 26.97 23.50 -20.90
C THR A 205 27.33 24.93 -21.28
N ILE A 206 26.68 25.93 -20.68
CA ILE A 206 26.98 27.35 -20.93
C ILE A 206 28.43 27.67 -20.55
N LEU A 207 28.93 27.18 -19.42
CA LEU A 207 30.31 27.41 -19.00
C LEU A 207 31.33 26.81 -19.99
N ILE A 208 31.08 25.60 -20.50
CA ILE A 208 31.96 24.97 -21.51
C ILE A 208 32.00 25.80 -22.81
N PHE A 209 30.86 26.31 -23.26
CA PHE A 209 30.80 27.11 -24.49
C PHE A 209 31.41 28.51 -24.34
N GLN A 210 31.52 29.05 -23.12
CA GLN A 210 32.21 30.33 -22.89
C GLN A 210 33.73 30.22 -23.07
N ASP A 211 34.34 29.07 -22.76
CA ASP A 211 35.80 28.85 -22.86
C ASP A 211 36.26 28.49 -24.29
N SER A 212 35.34 28.37 -25.25
CA SER A 212 35.68 28.07 -26.64
C SER A 212 36.26 29.32 -27.33
N ALA A 213 37.59 29.52 -27.24
CA ALA A 213 38.29 30.58 -27.95
C ALA A 213 38.13 30.39 -29.48
N THR A 214 37.55 31.40 -30.13
CA THR A 214 37.40 31.50 -31.59
C THR A 214 38.74 31.25 -32.28
N GLU A 215 38.88 30.15 -32.99
CA GLU A 215 40.02 29.90 -33.87
C GLU A 215 40.05 30.99 -34.95
N GLU A 216 41.07 31.85 -34.89
CA GLU A 216 41.30 32.91 -35.85
C GLU A 216 41.66 32.26 -37.21
N PRO A 217 40.93 32.53 -38.30
CA PRO A 217 41.20 31.90 -39.57
C PRO A 217 42.60 32.31 -40.06
N PRO A 218 43.38 31.37 -40.65
CA PRO A 218 44.72 31.69 -41.15
C PRO A 218 44.64 32.81 -42.20
N PRO A 219 45.58 33.77 -42.21
CA PRO A 219 45.53 34.94 -43.08
C PRO A 219 45.61 34.53 -44.56
N PRO A 220 44.85 35.20 -45.45
CA PRO A 220 44.91 34.90 -46.88
C PRO A 220 46.29 35.29 -47.45
N VAL A 221 46.90 34.36 -48.17
CA VAL A 221 48.14 34.60 -48.93
C VAL A 221 47.89 35.69 -50.00
N PRO A 222 48.77 36.69 -50.13
CA PRO A 222 48.62 37.71 -51.17
C PRO A 222 48.88 37.10 -52.54
N THR A 223 47.83 36.96 -53.34
CA THR A 223 47.94 36.65 -54.77
C THR A 223 48.38 37.92 -55.49
N SER A 224 49.67 38.00 -55.84
CA SER A 224 50.18 38.97 -56.81
C SER A 224 49.51 38.71 -58.15
N ALA A 225 48.91 39.75 -58.73
CA ALA A 225 48.34 39.71 -60.06
C ALA A 225 49.44 39.47 -61.11
N SER A 226 49.25 38.47 -61.98
CA SER A 226 49.71 38.50 -63.37
C SER A 226 48.83 37.57 -64.21
N PRO A 227 48.32 38.02 -65.36
CA PRO A 227 47.38 37.28 -66.18
C PRO A 227 48.14 36.36 -67.15
N THR A 228 47.77 35.09 -67.23
CA THR A 228 47.96 34.30 -68.45
C THR A 228 46.86 33.24 -68.53
N GLU A 229 46.30 33.16 -69.72
CA GLU A 229 45.13 32.41 -70.18
C GLU A 229 45.46 30.91 -70.42
N PRO A 230 44.56 30.07 -70.95
CA PRO A 230 43.91 28.98 -70.25
C PRO A 230 44.36 27.58 -70.68
N GLU A 231 44.20 26.55 -69.84
CA GLU A 231 44.15 25.16 -70.33
C GLU A 231 43.07 24.33 -69.64
N SER A 232 42.22 23.79 -70.52
CA SER A 232 41.25 22.70 -70.39
C SER A 232 41.64 21.57 -69.43
N ALA A 233 40.66 21.03 -68.71
CA ALA A 233 40.19 19.65 -68.89
C ALA A 233 39.06 19.27 -67.91
N SER A 234 38.04 18.64 -68.49
CA SER A 234 36.92 17.86 -67.95
C SER A 234 37.22 17.00 -66.71
N PRO A 235 36.20 16.61 -65.89
CA PRO A 235 35.35 15.48 -66.29
C PRO A 235 33.84 15.57 -65.99
N SER A 236 33.16 14.68 -66.72
CA SER A 236 31.72 14.40 -66.85
C SER A 236 30.93 14.10 -65.56
N PRO A 237 29.59 14.25 -65.62
CA PRO A 237 28.66 13.79 -64.60
C PRO A 237 28.01 12.43 -64.96
N GLU A 238 27.87 11.53 -64.00
CA GLU A 238 26.87 10.44 -64.01
C GLU A 238 26.01 10.64 -62.75
N SER A 239 24.70 10.95 -62.82
CA SER A 239 23.55 10.11 -63.24
C SER A 239 23.56 8.75 -62.52
N ALA A 240 22.52 8.22 -61.87
CA ALA A 240 21.13 8.59 -61.73
C ALA A 240 20.51 7.82 -60.52
N SER A 241 19.38 8.35 -60.04
CA SER A 241 18.30 7.74 -59.23
C SER A 241 17.71 6.45 -59.87
N PRO A 242 16.57 5.83 -59.41
CA PRO A 242 15.99 5.57 -58.07
C PRO A 242 15.30 4.17 -57.92
N SER A 243 14.81 3.84 -56.69
CA SER A 243 13.57 3.06 -56.35
C SER A 243 13.44 1.55 -56.74
N PRO A 244 12.34 0.81 -56.37
CA PRO A 244 11.61 0.64 -55.09
C PRO A 244 11.14 -0.83 -54.79
N ALA A 245 10.41 -0.99 -53.66
CA ALA A 245 9.21 -1.83 -53.42
C ALA A 245 9.25 -3.35 -53.12
N SER A 246 8.22 -3.73 -52.33
CA SER A 246 7.54 -5.05 -52.14
C SER A 246 7.88 -5.78 -50.82
N ALA A 247 6.99 -6.44 -50.08
CA ALA A 247 5.52 -6.57 -50.05
C ALA A 247 5.18 -7.33 -48.73
N SER A 248 3.95 -7.17 -48.22
CA SER A 248 3.32 -8.05 -47.20
C SER A 248 2.78 -9.33 -47.89
N PRO A 249 2.58 -10.50 -47.23
CA PRO A 249 1.42 -10.73 -46.34
C PRO A 249 1.59 -11.78 -45.20
N SER A 250 0.61 -11.85 -44.27
CA SER A 250 0.35 -12.98 -43.35
C SER A 250 -0.31 -14.18 -44.07
N PRO A 251 -0.33 -15.42 -43.49
CA PRO A 251 -1.55 -15.86 -42.79
C PRO A 251 -1.42 -16.94 -41.67
N SER A 252 -2.43 -16.94 -40.78
CA SER A 252 -3.22 -18.06 -40.19
C SER A 252 -2.61 -19.30 -39.49
N GLY A 253 -3.20 -19.66 -38.32
CA GLY A 253 -3.76 -21.01 -38.13
C GLY A 253 -3.67 -21.68 -36.73
N SER A 254 -4.85 -22.12 -36.24
CA SER A 254 -5.15 -23.20 -35.26
C SER A 254 -4.95 -22.90 -33.75
N ALA A 255 -5.96 -22.87 -32.87
CA ALA A 255 -7.08 -23.78 -32.56
C ALA A 255 -6.66 -25.12 -31.93
N ALA A 256 -6.87 -25.29 -30.61
CA ALA A 256 -7.16 -26.57 -29.95
C ALA A 256 -7.67 -26.38 -28.50
N SER A 257 -8.96 -26.67 -28.28
CA SER A 257 -9.50 -27.14 -26.98
C SER A 257 -9.16 -28.62 -26.77
N PRO A 258 -9.17 -29.09 -25.51
CA PRO A 258 -10.08 -30.18 -25.15
C PRO A 258 -10.73 -29.97 -23.76
N SER A 259 -12.05 -30.05 -23.63
CA SER A 259 -12.88 -31.26 -23.36
C SER A 259 -13.14 -31.48 -21.87
N LYS A 260 -14.37 -31.19 -21.46
CA LYS A 260 -15.01 -31.64 -20.22
C LYS A 260 -15.22 -33.16 -20.31
N GLN A 261 -14.89 -33.89 -19.26
CA GLN A 261 -15.35 -35.26 -19.05
C GLN A 261 -16.21 -35.31 -17.79
N SER A 262 -17.48 -35.65 -18.01
CA SER A 262 -18.50 -35.94 -17.02
C SER A 262 -18.91 -37.40 -17.23
N VAL A 263 -18.69 -38.27 -16.25
CA VAL A 263 -19.36 -39.58 -16.11
C VAL A 263 -19.49 -39.91 -14.62
N THR A 264 -20.71 -39.81 -14.10
CA THR A 264 -21.33 -40.55 -12.98
C THR A 264 -21.81 -41.93 -13.50
N PRO A 265 -22.25 -42.91 -12.69
CA PRO A 265 -22.81 -42.86 -11.32
C PRO A 265 -22.05 -43.66 -10.25
#